data_AF-A0A2T4KSV3-F1
#
_entry.id   AF-A0A2T4KSV3-F1
#
_cell.length_a   1.000
_cell.length_b   1.000
_cell.length_c   1.000
_cell.angle_alpha   90.00
_cell.angle_beta   90.00
_cell.angle_gamma   90.00
#
_symmetry.space_group_name_H-M   'P 1'
#
loop_
_entity.id
_entity.type
_entity.pdbx_description
1 polymer ?
#
loop_
_entity_poly.entity_id
_entity_poly.type
_entity_poly.pdbx_seq_one_letter_code
_entity_poly.pdbx_strand_id
1 'polypeptide(L)'
;MRNLQLVKYDIISLFKSYLTYIALIIIWALLGGMTVLFVRNSDKVDYSMILPMANWMFLFFGLLVVIKTITRDYSQGTIQLYMNKLKSRIGYVIAKTISIILISFIFTFITYITMIIIQSFTDGK
;
A
#
# COMPACT_ATOMS: atom_id res chain seq x y z
N MET A 1 27.52 4.83 -1.10
CA MET A 1 26.56 4.41 -2.14
C MET A 1 25.19 4.90 -1.73
N ARG A 2 24.43 5.39 -2.69
CA ARG A 2 23.31 6.34 -2.56
C ARG A 2 22.17 5.71 -1.74
N ASN A 3 22.04 6.00 -0.43
CA ASN A 3 20.92 5.49 0.39
C ASN A 3 19.55 5.79 -0.26
N LEU A 4 19.45 6.93 -0.95
CA LEU A 4 18.31 7.30 -1.80
C LEU A 4 18.06 6.37 -3.00
N GLN A 5 19.07 5.69 -3.55
CA GLN A 5 18.85 4.66 -4.58
C GLN A 5 18.10 3.46 -4.00
N LEU A 6 18.43 3.04 -2.77
CA LEU A 6 17.77 1.89 -2.15
C LEU A 6 16.29 2.18 -1.96
N VAL A 7 15.96 3.37 -1.46
CA VAL A 7 14.57 3.86 -1.38
C VAL A 7 13.92 3.87 -2.76
N LYS A 8 14.59 4.43 -3.78
CA LYS A 8 14.06 4.49 -5.15
C LYS A 8 13.76 3.08 -5.70
N TYR A 9 14.63 2.10 -5.47
CA TYR A 9 14.44 0.74 -5.94
C TYR A 9 13.30 0.03 -5.21
N ASP A 10 13.11 0.29 -3.91
CA ASP A 10 12.00 -0.24 -3.12
C ASP A 10 10.65 0.27 -3.68
N ILE A 11 10.58 1.57 -3.98
CA ILE A 11 9.38 2.18 -4.57
C ILE A 11 9.15 1.69 -6.02
N ILE A 12 10.18 1.62 -6.87
CA ILE A 12 10.04 1.10 -8.24
C ILE A 12 9.59 -0.36 -8.22
N SER A 13 10.08 -1.16 -7.28
CA SER A 13 9.67 -2.56 -7.14
C SER A 13 8.19 -2.69 -6.82
N LEU A 14 7.61 -1.75 -6.06
CA LEU A 14 6.18 -1.71 -5.77
C LEU A 14 5.38 -1.46 -7.05
N PHE A 15 5.76 -0.45 -7.83
CA PHE A 15 5.07 -0.04 -9.06
C PHE A 15 5.32 -0.97 -10.26
N LYS A 16 6.40 -1.76 -10.28
CA LYS A 16 6.62 -2.75 -11.36
C LYS A 16 6.02 -4.12 -11.07
N SER A 17 5.65 -4.38 -9.82
CA SER A 17 5.20 -5.70 -9.39
C SER A 17 3.77 -5.97 -9.89
N TYR A 18 3.62 -6.95 -10.79
CA TYR A 18 2.32 -7.42 -11.27
C TYR A 18 1.36 -7.77 -10.13
N LEU A 19 1.90 -8.37 -9.06
CA LEU A 19 1.13 -8.74 -7.87
C LEU A 19 0.47 -7.53 -7.20
N THR A 20 1.12 -6.35 -7.27
CA THR A 20 0.57 -5.13 -6.68
C THR A 20 -0.68 -4.70 -7.43
N TYR A 21 -0.65 -4.72 -8.75
CA TYR A 21 -1.81 -4.38 -9.58
C TYR A 21 -2.94 -5.40 -9.45
N ILE A 22 -2.60 -6.70 -9.43
CA ILE A 22 -3.60 -7.76 -9.22
C ILE A 22 -4.31 -7.55 -7.88
N ALA A 23 -3.57 -7.31 -6.81
CA ALA A 23 -4.15 -7.05 -5.49
C ALA A 23 -5.04 -5.80 -5.48
N LEU A 24 -4.61 -4.70 -6.11
CA LEU A 24 -5.41 -3.48 -6.22
C LEU A 24 -6.72 -3.72 -7.00
N ILE A 25 -6.67 -4.45 -8.11
CA ILE A 25 -7.86 -4.80 -8.90
C ILE A 25 -8.84 -5.63 -8.05
N ILE A 26 -8.34 -6.63 -7.30
CA ILE A 26 -9.18 -7.45 -6.43
C ILE A 26 -9.82 -6.61 -5.32
N ILE A 27 -9.05 -5.74 -4.66
CA ILE A 27 -9.56 -4.85 -3.61
C ILE A 27 -10.65 -3.94 -4.18
N TRP A 28 -10.41 -3.30 -5.32
CA TRP A 28 -11.40 -2.42 -5.96
C TRP A 28 -12.63 -3.18 -6.44
N ALA A 29 -12.48 -4.39 -6.98
CA ALA A 29 -13.62 -5.21 -7.39
C ALA A 29 -14.51 -5.60 -6.19
N LEU A 30 -13.90 -5.97 -5.07
CA LEU A 30 -14.63 -6.28 -3.83
C LEU A 30 -15.32 -5.05 -3.25
N LEU A 31 -14.61 -3.92 -3.15
CA LEU A 31 -15.19 -2.66 -2.65
C LEU A 31 -16.35 -2.20 -3.54
N GLY A 32 -16.13 -2.13 -4.86
CA GLY A 32 -17.17 -1.74 -5.82
C GLY A 32 -18.36 -2.69 -5.82
N GLY A 33 -18.13 -4.00 -5.77
CA GLY A 33 -19.18 -5.00 -5.66
C GLY A 33 -20.04 -4.82 -4.40
N MET A 34 -19.40 -4.60 -3.25
CA MET A 34 -20.10 -4.35 -1.99
C MET A 34 -20.87 -3.02 -2.03
N THR A 35 -20.30 -1.96 -2.58
CA THR A 35 -21.01 -0.68 -2.78
C THR A 35 -22.28 -0.88 -3.62
N VAL A 36 -22.20 -1.61 -4.73
CA VAL A 36 -23.38 -1.90 -5.59
C VAL A 36 -24.44 -2.69 -4.84
N LEU A 37 -24.05 -3.68 -4.04
CA LEU A 37 -24.99 -4.45 -3.21
C LEU A 37 -25.65 -3.58 -2.14
N PHE A 38 -24.90 -2.69 -1.49
CA PHE A 38 -25.47 -1.76 -0.52
C PHE A 38 -26.44 -0.77 -1.18
N VAL A 39 -26.10 -0.22 -2.35
CA VAL A 39 -26.98 0.74 -3.06
C VAL A 39 -28.29 0.08 -3.51
N ARG A 40 -28.25 -1.22 -3.85
CA ARG A 40 -29.44 -1.96 -4.25
C ARG A 40 -30.35 -2.36 -3.08
N ASN A 41 -29.80 -2.56 -1.89
CA ASN A 41 -30.54 -3.12 -0.74
C ASN A 41 -30.86 -2.09 0.35
N SER A 42 -30.23 -0.91 0.34
CA SER A 42 -30.41 0.13 1.33
C SER A 42 -30.83 1.45 0.67
N ASP A 43 -31.92 2.06 1.14
CA ASP A 43 -32.42 3.35 0.63
C ASP A 43 -31.43 4.52 0.80
N LYS A 44 -30.45 4.37 1.70
CA LYS A 44 -29.33 5.31 1.90
C LYS A 44 -28.06 4.53 2.17
N VAL A 45 -27.08 4.68 1.28
CA VAL A 45 -25.74 4.13 1.50
C VAL A 45 -24.85 5.25 1.98
N ASP A 46 -24.63 5.28 3.29
CA ASP A 46 -23.67 6.20 3.88
C ASP A 46 -22.25 5.67 3.62
N TYR A 47 -21.37 6.53 3.13
CA TYR A 47 -19.95 6.24 2.89
C TYR A 47 -19.25 5.74 4.17
N SER A 48 -19.79 6.11 5.34
CA SER A 48 -19.34 5.64 6.65
C SER A 48 -19.43 4.11 6.82
N MET A 49 -20.27 3.42 6.04
CA MET A 49 -20.38 1.96 6.06
C MET A 49 -19.27 1.25 5.27
N ILE A 50 -18.78 1.88 4.20
CA ILE A 50 -17.76 1.30 3.30
C ILE A 50 -16.34 1.70 3.74
N LEU A 51 -16.20 2.86 4.39
CA LEU A 51 -14.92 3.40 4.84
C LEU A 51 -14.12 2.45 5.75
N PRO A 52 -14.71 1.81 6.78
CA PRO A 52 -13.98 0.86 7.63
C PRO A 52 -13.45 -0.34 6.84
N MET A 53 -14.23 -0.83 5.87
CA MET A 53 -13.86 -1.98 5.05
C MET A 53 -12.73 -1.62 4.07
N ALA A 54 -12.84 -0.47 3.39
CA ALA A 54 -11.77 0.05 2.53
C ALA A 54 -10.48 0.26 3.31
N ASN A 55 -10.55 0.92 4.48
CA ASN A 55 -9.39 1.12 5.35
C ASN A 55 -8.75 -0.20 5.75
N TRP A 56 -9.55 -1.18 6.19
CA TRP A 56 -9.03 -2.47 6.61
C TRP A 56 -8.30 -3.20 5.47
N MET A 57 -8.90 -3.24 4.28
CA MET A 57 -8.30 -3.91 3.11
C MET A 57 -7.01 -3.25 2.65
N PHE A 58 -6.98 -1.91 2.53
CA PHE A 58 -5.79 -1.20 2.10
C PHE A 58 -4.68 -1.20 3.15
N LEU A 59 -5.01 -1.11 4.45
CA LEU A 59 -4.01 -1.21 5.52
C LEU A 59 -3.41 -2.61 5.60
N PHE A 60 -4.24 -3.65 5.50
CA PHE A 60 -3.77 -5.03 5.48
C PHE A 60 -2.84 -5.29 4.30
N PHE A 61 -3.23 -4.88 3.10
CA PHE A 61 -2.38 -5.04 1.93
C PHE A 61 -1.11 -4.17 1.99
N GLY A 62 -1.22 -2.93 2.48
CA GLY A 62 -0.08 -2.04 2.70
C GLY A 62 0.93 -2.64 3.68
N LEU A 63 0.48 -3.28 4.75
CA LEU A 63 1.33 -4.01 5.68
C LEU A 63 2.09 -5.16 5.01
N LEU A 64 1.45 -5.94 4.14
CA LEU A 64 2.13 -7.00 3.38
C LEU A 64 3.23 -6.46 2.48
N VAL A 65 3.00 -5.30 1.86
CA VAL A 65 4.01 -4.61 1.03
C VAL A 65 5.17 -4.11 1.88
N VAL A 66 4.91 -3.60 3.09
CA VAL A 66 5.94 -3.23 4.07
C VAL A 66 6.77 -4.45 4.47
N ILE A 67 6.13 -5.57 4.83
CA ILE A 67 6.81 -6.82 5.19
C ILE A 67 7.72 -7.28 4.04
N LYS A 68 7.19 -7.33 2.80
CA LYS A 68 7.98 -7.66 1.60
C LYS A 68 9.19 -6.74 1.44
N THR A 69 9.02 -5.44 1.70
CA THR A 69 10.11 -4.45 1.57
C THR A 69 11.22 -4.66 2.60
N ILE A 70 10.87 -5.08 3.82
CA ILE A 70 11.84 -5.39 4.88
C ILE A 70 12.55 -6.71 4.59
N THR A 71 11.80 -7.74 4.21
CA THR A 71 12.33 -9.12 4.09
C THR A 71 13.03 -9.41 2.78
N ARG A 72 12.84 -8.60 1.71
CA ARG A 72 13.43 -8.84 0.39
C ARG A 72 14.95 -9.06 0.45
N ASP A 73 15.65 -8.20 1.18
CA ASP A 73 17.12 -8.23 1.20
C ASP A 73 17.67 -9.37 2.08
N TYR A 74 16.86 -9.86 3.04
CA TYR A 74 17.12 -11.12 3.75
C TYR A 74 16.88 -12.32 2.86
N SER A 75 15.74 -12.35 2.15
CA SER A 75 15.32 -13.44 1.28
C SER A 75 16.27 -13.66 0.11
N GLN A 76 16.89 -12.60 -0.43
CA GLN A 76 17.82 -12.67 -1.55
C GLN A 76 19.30 -12.75 -1.11
N GLY A 77 19.59 -12.76 0.18
CA GLY A 77 20.96 -12.75 0.72
C GLY A 77 21.74 -11.46 0.49
N THR A 78 21.14 -10.43 -0.13
CA THR A 78 21.78 -9.16 -0.47
C THR A 78 22.06 -8.29 0.75
N ILE A 79 21.48 -8.61 1.92
CA ILE A 79 21.74 -7.90 3.18
C ILE A 79 23.22 -7.92 3.57
N GLN A 80 23.97 -8.97 3.21
CA GLN A 80 25.40 -9.06 3.47
C GLN A 80 26.18 -7.91 2.81
N LEU A 81 25.75 -7.48 1.62
CA LEU A 81 26.37 -6.36 0.89
C LEU A 81 26.19 -5.02 1.63
N TYR A 82 25.13 -4.88 2.43
CA TYR A 82 24.82 -3.67 3.18
C TYR A 82 25.41 -3.67 4.60
N MET A 83 25.66 -4.85 5.20
CA MET A 83 26.06 -4.98 6.60
C MET A 83 27.58 -4.94 6.87
N ASN A 84 28.37 -4.50 5.88
CA ASN A 84 29.85 -4.54 5.94
C ASN A 84 30.52 -3.47 6.83
N LYS A 85 29.90 -2.29 7.02
CA LYS A 85 30.47 -1.18 7.81
C LYS A 85 29.37 -0.50 8.62
N LEU A 86 29.67 -0.02 9.84
CA LEU A 86 28.69 0.68 10.71
C LEU A 86 27.93 1.80 9.98
N LYS A 87 28.64 2.65 9.22
CA LYS A 87 28.02 3.71 8.40
C LYS A 87 27.01 3.17 7.37
N SER A 88 27.28 2.00 6.79
CA SER A 88 26.38 1.33 5.83
C SER A 88 25.18 0.69 6.53
N ARG A 89 25.39 0.10 7.72
CA ARG A 89 24.31 -0.47 8.55
C ARG A 89 23.28 0.58 8.94
N ILE A 90 23.74 1.72 9.46
CA ILE A 90 22.86 2.84 9.83
C ILE A 90 22.15 3.39 8.58
N GLY A 91 22.88 3.54 7.47
CA GLY A 91 22.31 4.00 6.20
C GLY A 91 21.21 3.08 5.66
N TYR A 92 21.37 1.76 5.81
CA TYR A 92 20.36 0.77 5.41
C TYR A 92 19.08 0.91 6.25
N VAL A 93 19.20 1.00 7.57
CA VAL A 93 18.04 1.17 8.46
C VAL A 93 17.28 2.46 8.12
N ILE A 94 18.00 3.58 7.95
CA ILE A 94 17.39 4.87 7.57
C ILE A 94 16.66 4.74 6.22
N ALA A 95 17.28 4.11 5.22
CA ALA A 95 16.66 3.93 3.91
C ALA A 95 15.39 3.07 3.98
N LYS A 96 15.39 1.99 4.78
CA LYS A 96 14.19 1.16 4.99
C LYS A 96 13.09 1.92 5.69
N THR A 97 13.40 2.67 6.74
CA THR A 97 12.42 3.51 7.44
C THR A 97 11.77 4.53 6.50
N ILE A 98 12.57 5.22 5.68
CA ILE A 98 12.06 6.17 4.67
C ILE A 98 11.15 5.45 3.66
N SER A 99 11.55 4.26 3.21
CA SER A 99 10.75 3.47 2.26
C SER A 99 9.40 3.07 2.86
N ILE A 100 9.37 2.66 4.12
CA ILE A 100 8.14 2.31 4.83
C ILE A 100 7.22 3.53 4.93
N ILE A 101 7.76 4.69 5.33
CA ILE A 101 6.98 5.94 5.42
C ILE A 101 6.36 6.29 4.06
N LEU A 102 7.14 6.22 2.98
CA LEU A 102 6.65 6.51 1.62
C LEU A 102 5.58 5.52 1.17
N ILE A 103 5.76 4.23 1.43
CA ILE A 103 4.77 3.20 1.12
C ILE A 103 3.46 3.48 1.87
N SER A 104 3.54 3.81 3.16
CA SER A 104 2.36 4.17 3.95
C SER A 104 1.64 5.39 3.37
N PHE A 105 2.36 6.44 2.98
CA PHE A 105 1.75 7.61 2.32
C PHE A 105 1.07 7.25 1.00
N ILE A 106 1.67 6.38 0.19
CA ILE A 106 1.09 5.90 -1.07
C ILE A 106 -0.23 5.18 -0.80
N PHE A 107 -0.27 4.26 0.18
CA PHE A 107 -1.49 3.53 0.50
C PHE A 107 -2.58 4.43 1.08
N THR A 108 -2.23 5.37 1.97
CA THR A 108 -3.18 6.38 2.47
C THR A 108 -3.77 7.20 1.31
N PHE A 109 -2.94 7.61 0.36
CA PHE A 109 -3.38 8.35 -0.81
C PHE A 109 -4.32 7.53 -1.72
N ILE A 110 -4.00 6.25 -1.96
CA ILE A 110 -4.86 5.33 -2.70
C ILE A 110 -6.21 5.14 -2.00
N THR A 111 -6.21 4.95 -0.69
CA THR A 111 -7.45 4.82 0.10
C THR A 111 -8.30 6.08 -0.01
N TYR A 112 -7.68 7.26 0.11
CA TYR A 112 -8.37 8.54 -0.02
C TYR A 112 -9.01 8.72 -1.40
N ILE A 113 -8.27 8.44 -2.49
CA ILE A 113 -8.83 8.49 -3.85
C ILE A 113 -10.00 7.51 -3.99
N THR A 114 -9.84 6.29 -3.49
CA THR A 114 -10.89 5.26 -3.56
C THR A 114 -12.16 5.73 -2.85
N MET A 115 -12.03 6.40 -1.70
CA MET A 115 -13.16 6.98 -0.98
C MET A 115 -13.87 8.09 -1.78
N ILE A 116 -13.12 9.01 -2.41
CA ILE A 116 -13.71 10.07 -3.26
C ILE A 116 -14.49 9.46 -4.43
N ILE A 117 -13.92 8.43 -5.06
CA ILE A 117 -14.57 7.73 -6.18
C ILE A 117 -15.88 7.11 -5.71
N ILE A 118 -15.86 6.36 -4.60
CA ILE A 118 -17.07 5.75 -4.04
C ILE A 118 -18.10 6.83 -3.70
N GLN A 119 -17.70 7.91 -3.03
CA GLN A 119 -18.61 9.02 -2.68
C GLN A 119 -19.27 9.64 -3.91
N SER A 120 -18.54 9.76 -5.02
CA SER A 120 -19.07 10.28 -6.29
C SER A 120 -20.12 9.35 -6.91
N PHE A 121 -19.98 8.04 -6.74
CA PHE A 121 -20.95 7.04 -7.23
C PHE A 121 -22.15 6.82 -6.32
N THR A 122 -22.04 7.19 -5.03
CA THR A 122 -23.08 6.93 -4.03
C THR A 122 -23.97 8.15 -3.78
N ASP A 123 -23.98 9.09 -4.72
CA ASP A 123 -24.85 10.28 -4.74
C ASP A 123 -24.72 11.19 -3.50
N GLY A 124 -23.56 11.21 -2.82
CA GLY A 124 -23.17 12.23 -1.84
C GLY A 124 -24.27 12.70 -0.87
N LYS A 125 -25.13 11.78 -0.41
CA LYS A 125 -26.24 12.01 0.52
C LYS A 125 -26.22 11.05 1.68
#